data_AF-S3XMK6-F1
#
_entry.id   AF-S3XMK6-F1
#
_cell.length_a   1.000
_cell.length_b   1.000
_cell.length_c   1.000
_cell.angle_alpha   90.00
_cell.angle_beta   90.00
_cell.angle_gamma   90.00
#
_symmetry.space_group_name_H-M   'P 1'
#
loop_
_entity.id
_entity.type
_entity.pdbx_description
1 polymer ?
#
loop_
_entity_poly.entity_id
_entity_poly.type
_entity_poly.pdbx_seq_one_letter_code
_entity_poly.pdbx_strand_id
1 'polypeptide(L)' 'MFERAIEADPTNTKNLGAYAIFLTDIQGNHDQARDMFERAIEADPTNTQILGAYAIFLWTIRGDHH' A
#
# COMPACT_ATOMS: atom_id res chain seq x y z
N MET A 1 -4.08 -11.90 -8.53
CA MET A 1 -5.12 -10.98 -9.05
C MET A 1 -4.62 -9.54 -9.00
N PHE A 2 -4.02 -9.12 -7.89
CA PHE A 2 -3.39 -7.80 -7.75
C PHE A 2 -2.17 -7.58 -8.65
N GLU A 3 -1.27 -8.56 -8.80
CA GLU A 3 -0.10 -8.42 -9.70
C GLU A 3 -0.52 -8.13 -11.15
N ARG A 4 -1.54 -8.83 -11.67
CA ARG A 4 -2.09 -8.54 -13.02
C ARG A 4 -2.72 -7.16 -13.13
N ALA A 5 -3.27 -6.63 -12.04
CA ALA A 5 -3.86 -5.29 -12.01
C ALA A 5 -2.77 -4.20 -11.93
N ILE A 6 -1.63 -4.50 -11.32
CA ILE A 6 -0.43 -3.65 -11.28
C ILE A 6 0.32 -3.72 -12.62
N GLU A 7 0.40 -4.89 -13.27
CA GLU A 7 0.96 -5.00 -14.62
C GLU A 7 0.11 -4.25 -15.66
N ALA A 8 -1.22 -4.28 -15.51
CA ALA A 8 -2.13 -3.58 -16.40
C ALA A 8 -2.10 -2.05 -16.22
N ASP A 9 -1.95 -1.58 -14.98
CA ASP A 9 -1.77 -0.17 -14.67
C ASP A 9 -0.90 0.00 -13.40
N PRO A 10 0.43 0.16 -13.57
CA PRO A 10 1.38 0.19 -12.46
C PRO A 10 1.32 1.48 -11.65
N THR A 11 0.52 2.46 -12.08
CA THR A 11 0.34 3.77 -11.44
C THR A 11 -1.04 3.93 -10.81
N ASN A 12 -1.91 2.92 -10.95
CA ASN A 12 -3.23 2.99 -10.38
C ASN A 12 -3.18 2.95 -8.86
N THR A 13 -3.35 4.11 -8.24
CA THR A 13 -3.30 4.28 -6.80
C THR A 13 -4.29 3.39 -6.06
N LYS A 14 -5.48 3.12 -6.63
CA LYS A 14 -6.44 2.19 -6.01
C LYS A 14 -5.93 0.75 -5.97
N ASN A 15 -5.30 0.28 -7.05
CA ASN A 15 -4.77 -1.07 -7.12
C ASN A 15 -3.56 -1.24 -6.19
N LEU A 16 -2.67 -0.25 -6.16
CA LEU A 16 -1.49 -0.25 -5.30
C LEU A 16 -1.89 -0.21 -3.81
N GLY A 17 -2.83 0.68 -3.43
CA GLY A 17 -3.31 0.75 -2.05
C GLY A 17 -4.04 -0.52 -1.60
N ALA A 18 -4.88 -1.10 -2.46
CA ALA A 18 -5.58 -2.34 -2.13
C ALA A 18 -4.61 -3.54 -2.00
N TYR A 19 -3.56 -3.59 -2.82
CA TYR A 19 -2.54 -4.62 -2.71
C TYR A 19 -1.66 -4.44 -1.46
N ALA A 20 -1.30 -3.21 -1.11
CA ALA A 20 -0.53 -2.92 0.10
C ALA A 20 -1.29 -3.30 1.39
N ILE A 21 -2.60 -3.05 1.45
CA ILE A 21 -3.45 -3.52 2.56
C ILE A 21 -3.48 -5.05 2.61
N PHE A 22 -3.65 -5.72 1.46
CA PHE A 22 -3.62 -7.18 1.39
C PHE A 22 -2.28 -7.77 1.88
N LEU A 23 -1.15 -7.17 1.49
CA LEU A 23 0.18 -7.60 1.93
C LEU A 23 0.37 -7.44 3.44
N THR A 24 -0.19 -6.37 4.02
CA THR A 24 -0.15 -6.10 5.45
C THR A 24 -0.99 -7.10 6.24
N ASP A 25 -2.27 -7.25 5.87
CA ASP A 25 -3.23 -8.02 6.66
C ASP A 25 -3.10 -9.54 6.48
N ILE A 26 -2.69 -10.00 5.30
CA ILE A 26 -2.71 -11.43 4.96
C ILE A 26 -1.30 -12.04 4.98
N GLN A 27 -0.30 -11.31 4.48
CA GLN A 27 1.06 -11.86 4.36
C GLN A 27 1.99 -11.44 5.49
N GLY A 28 1.64 -10.42 6.28
CA GLY A 28 2.54 -9.81 7.27
C GLY A 28 3.82 -9.24 6.62
N ASN A 29 3.79 -8.99 5.31
CA ASN A 29 4.97 -8.60 4.55
C ASN A 29 5.02 -7.07 4.43
N HIS A 30 5.38 -6.45 5.54
CA HIS A 30 5.33 -5.00 5.72
C HIS A 30 6.29 -4.25 4.78
N ASP A 31 7.46 -4.81 4.47
CA ASP A 31 8.41 -4.19 3.56
C ASP A 31 7.83 -4.04 2.15
N GLN A 32 7.16 -5.09 1.66
CA GLN A 32 6.55 -5.05 0.33
C GLN A 32 5.30 -4.16 0.29
N ALA A 33 4.51 -4.12 1.37
CA ALA A 33 3.39 -3.19 1.50
C ALA A 33 3.86 -1.73 1.46
N ARG A 34 4.98 -1.43 2.11
CA ARG A 34 5.59 -0.10 2.11
C ARG A 34 6.01 0.34 0.70
N ASP A 35 6.68 -0.53 -0.07
CA ASP A 35 7.08 -0.22 -1.45
C ASP A 35 5.87 0.13 -2.34
N MET A 36 4.77 -0.62 -2.18
CA MET A 36 3.53 -0.35 -2.92
C MET A 36 2.90 0.99 -2.53
N PHE A 37 2.92 1.37 -1.25
CA PHE A 37 2.42 2.67 -0.79
C PHE A 37 3.30 3.82 -1.29
N GLU A 38 4.63 3.69 -1.22
CA GLU A 38 5.57 4.71 -1.72
C GLU A 38 5.37 4.94 -3.22
N ARG A 39 5.27 3.87 -4.02
CA ARG A 39 4.97 3.98 -5.46
C ARG A 39 3.61 4.64 -5.75
N ALA A 40 2.60 4.38 -4.91
CA ALA A 40 1.28 5.00 -5.08
C ALA A 40 1.32 6.51 -4.77
N ILE A 41 2.13 6.93 -3.79
CA ILE A 41 2.35 8.33 -3.45
C ILE A 41 3.16 9.04 -4.54
N GLU A 42 4.16 8.38 -5.11
CA GLU A 42 4.91 8.93 -6.25
C GLU A 42 4.01 9.13 -7.49
N ALA A 43 3.08 8.20 -7.73
CA ALA A 43 2.13 8.29 -8.84
C ALA A 43 1.08 9.40 -8.65
N ASP A 44 0.56 9.56 -7.43
CA ASP A 44 -0.37 10.65 -7.08
C ASP A 44 -0.15 11.10 -5.62
N PRO A 45 0.71 12.12 -5.42
CA PRO A 45 1.04 12.60 -4.08
C PRO A 45 -0.11 13.36 -3.42
N THR A 46 -1.16 13.69 -4.18
CA THR A 46 -2.35 14.38 -3.67
C THR A 46 -3.47 13.42 -3.29
N ASN A 47 -3.26 12.12 -3.48
CA ASN A 47 -4.25 11.10 -3.21
C ASN A 47 -4.46 10.91 -1.71
N THR A 48 -5.47 11.57 -1.16
CA THR A 48 -5.81 11.49 0.27
C THR A 48 -6.16 10.07 0.72
N GLN A 49 -6.65 9.22 -0.18
CA GLN A 49 -6.98 7.83 0.14
C GLN A 49 -5.71 7.01 0.37
N ILE A 50 -4.68 7.17 -0.47
CA ILE A 50 -3.39 6.50 -0.30
C ILE A 50 -2.64 7.03 0.92
N LEU A 51 -2.61 8.35 1.09
CA LEU A 51 -1.96 8.97 2.26
C LEU A 51 -2.60 8.49 3.58
N GLY A 52 -3.92 8.41 3.62
CA GLY A 52 -4.64 7.88 4.78
C GLY A 52 -4.36 6.40 5.03
N ALA A 53 -4.38 5.57 3.98
CA ALA A 53 -4.07 4.15 4.08
C ALA A 53 -2.61 3.91 4.52
N TYR A 54 -1.65 4.69 4.00
CA TYR A 54 -0.25 4.60 4.39
C TYR A 54 -0.03 5.02 5.85
N ALA A 55 -0.70 6.08 6.31
CA ALA A 55 -0.65 6.49 7.71
C ALA A 55 -1.19 5.40 8.66
N ILE A 56 -2.30 4.74 8.29
CA ILE A 56 -2.85 3.60 9.05
C ILE A 56 -1.86 2.43 9.05
N PHE A 57 -1.30 2.09 7.88
CA PHE A 57 -0.28 1.04 7.76
C PHE A 57 0.91 1.30 8.69
N LEU A 58 1.48 2.51 8.65
CA LEU A 58 2.60 2.90 9.52
C LEU A 58 2.23 2.83 11.01
N TRP A 59 0.97 3.11 11.36
CA TRP A 59 0.48 2.97 12.72
C TRP A 59 0.35 1.50 13.14
N THR A 60 -0.19 0.64 12.28
CA THR A 60 -0.32 -0.80 12.51
C THR A 60 1.04 -1.46 12.73
N ILE A 61 2.01 -1.25 11.82
CA ILE A 61 3.35 -1.85 11.95
C ILE A 61 4.11 -1.34 13.18
N ARG A 62 3.86 -0.10 13.60
CA ARG A 62 4.49 0.49 14.80
C ARG A 62 3.83 -0.01 16.08
N GLY A 63 2.55 -0.39 16.01
CA GLY A 63 1.76 -0.97 17.10
C GLY A 63 2.07 -2.43 17.39
N ASP A 64 2.57 -3.19 16.41
CA ASP A 64 2.98 -4.61 16.56
C ASP A 64 4.26 -4.83 17.41
N HIS A 65 4.79 -3.77 18.04
CA HIS A 65 5.91 -3.84 18.98
C HIS A 65 5.46 -3.95 20.46
N HIS A 66 4.36 -4.66 20.77
CA HIS A 66 3.87 -4.80 22.14
C HIS A 66 3.61 -6.24 22.59
#